data_AF-A0A0Q4NJE4-F1
#
_entry.id   AF-A0A0Q4NJE4-F1
#
_cell.length_a   1.000
_cell.length_b   1.000
_cell.length_c   1.000
_cell.angle_alpha   90.00
_cell.angle_beta   90.00
_cell.angle_gamma   90.00
#
_symmetry.space_group_name_H-M   'P 1'
#
loop_
_entity.id
_entity.type
_entity.pdbx_description
1 polymer ?
#
loop_
_entity_poly.entity_id
_entity_poly.type
_entity_poly.pdbx_seq_one_letter_code
_entity_poly.pdbx_strand_id
1 'polypeptide(L)'
;MSDANTPVRHIRHDPALRFTVVAYAYEHYVEYSIYDIVGFKDGNDDTPLWQRAGSHTSPDCVETLDQAEVYLSGSVKWDGCSNWKFDEQDRCMLHACSREGVLRYGLVMALCWDWMDEICPRWCP
;
A
#
# COMPACT_ATOMS: atom_id res chain seq x y z
N MET A 1 -6.54 -27.63 17.16
CA MET A 1 -6.23 -27.39 15.74
C MET A 1 -6.19 -25.89 15.58
N SER A 2 -5.00 -25.30 15.52
CA SER A 2 -4.81 -23.87 15.26
C SER A 2 -5.07 -23.64 13.77
N ASP A 3 -5.93 -22.66 13.44
CA ASP A 3 -6.21 -22.25 12.06
C ASP A 3 -4.89 -21.80 11.40
N ALA A 4 -4.36 -22.67 10.53
CA ALA A 4 -3.06 -22.49 9.88
C ALA A 4 -3.06 -21.43 8.76
N ASN A 5 -4.05 -20.52 8.74
CA ASN A 5 -4.25 -19.63 7.59
C ASN A 5 -4.65 -18.19 7.95
N THR A 6 -4.49 -17.77 9.21
CA THR A 6 -4.67 -16.37 9.57
C THR A 6 -3.43 -15.59 9.14
N PRO A 7 -3.52 -14.65 8.17
CA PRO A 7 -2.37 -13.88 7.75
C PRO A 7 -1.87 -12.98 8.87
N VAL A 8 -0.57 -12.76 8.93
CA VAL A 8 0.01 -11.76 9.84
C VAL A 8 -0.09 -10.39 9.17
N ARG A 9 -0.66 -9.41 9.87
CA ARG A 9 -0.83 -8.05 9.37
C ARG A 9 0.36 -7.17 9.76
N HIS A 10 0.94 -6.49 8.78
CA HIS A 10 2.01 -5.51 8.95
C HIS A 10 1.58 -4.16 8.37
N ILE A 11 2.08 -3.06 8.94
CA ILE A 11 1.91 -1.71 8.39
C ILE A 11 3.27 -1.06 8.30
N ARG A 12 3.53 -0.38 7.18
CA ARG A 12 4.72 0.45 6.97
C ARG A 12 4.27 1.80 6.40
N HIS A 13 4.77 2.88 6.98
CA HIS A 13 4.63 4.23 6.43
C HIS A 13 5.93 4.59 5.72
N ASP A 14 5.83 5.11 4.51
CA ASP A 14 6.95 5.68 3.77
C ASP A 14 6.63 7.14 3.42
N PRO A 15 7.03 8.10 4.28
CA PRO A 15 6.80 9.51 4.03
C PRO A 15 7.49 10.04 2.76
N ALA A 16 8.61 9.43 2.35
CA ALA A 16 9.35 9.87 1.17
C ALA A 16 8.60 9.51 -0.12
N LEU A 17 7.98 8.32 -0.18
CA LEU A 17 7.11 7.91 -1.28
C LEU A 17 5.67 8.43 -1.12
N ARG A 18 5.34 8.97 0.06
CA ARG A 18 4.00 9.38 0.47
C ARG A 18 2.98 8.24 0.35
N PHE A 19 3.36 7.05 0.83
CA PHE A 19 2.46 5.91 0.90
C PHE A 19 2.44 5.26 2.28
N THR A 20 1.29 4.75 2.66
CA THR A 20 1.17 3.73 3.70
C THR A 20 0.90 2.39 3.03
N VAL A 21 1.65 1.36 3.40
CA VAL A 21 1.46 -0.01 2.92
C VAL A 21 0.97 -0.87 4.07
N VAL A 22 -0.15 -1.56 3.87
CA VAL A 22 -0.64 -2.64 4.72
C VAL A 22 -0.36 -3.95 4.02
N ALA A 23 0.36 -4.85 4.69
CA ALA A 23 0.70 -6.16 4.16
C ALA A 23 0.01 -7.26 4.98
N TYR A 24 -0.53 -8.26 4.29
CA TYR A 24 -1.09 -9.48 4.86
C TYR A 24 -0.22 -10.66 4.42
N ALA A 25 0.64 -11.15 5.32
CA ALA A 25 1.60 -12.19 5.02
C ALA A 25 0.99 -13.59 5.24
N TYR A 26 1.01 -14.38 4.18
CA TYR A 26 0.66 -15.81 4.17
C TYR A 26 1.92 -16.65 4.02
N GLU A 27 1.79 -17.99 4.08
CA GLU A 27 2.95 -18.88 3.98
C GLU A 27 3.75 -18.70 2.68
N HIS A 28 3.06 -18.41 1.56
CA HIS A 28 3.64 -18.44 0.21
C HIS A 28 3.43 -17.17 -0.62
N TYR A 29 2.80 -16.14 -0.06
CA TYR A 29 2.57 -14.88 -0.73
C TYR A 29 2.24 -13.80 0.29
N VAL A 30 2.32 -12.55 -0.15
CA VAL A 30 1.88 -11.40 0.65
C VAL A 30 0.92 -10.59 -0.21
N GLU A 31 -0.22 -10.22 0.37
CA GLU A 31 -1.14 -9.26 -0.22
C GLU A 31 -0.87 -7.86 0.34
N TYR A 32 -0.92 -6.85 -0.51
CA TYR A 32 -0.64 -5.47 -0.17
C TYR A 32 -1.83 -4.58 -0.52
N SER A 33 -2.19 -3.71 0.44
CA SER A 33 -3.05 -2.55 0.21
C SER A 33 -2.23 -1.29 0.45
N ILE A 34 -2.17 -0.41 -0.55
CA ILE A 34 -1.34 0.79 -0.56
C ILE A 34 -2.26 2.01 -0.58
N TYR A 35 -2.02 2.93 0.33
CA TYR A 35 -2.83 4.12 0.56
C TYR A 35 -1.99 5.38 0.31
N ASP A 36 -2.49 6.30 -0.50
CA ASP A 36 -1.83 7.57 -0.77
C ASP A 36 -1.89 8.49 0.45
N ILE A 37 -0.74 9.00 0.90
CA ILE A 37 -0.66 9.96 2.00
C ILE A 37 -0.90 11.36 1.43
N VAL A 38 -2.10 11.88 1.63
CA VAL A 38 -2.53 13.19 1.12
C VAL A 38 -2.10 14.34 2.02
N GLY A 39 -1.75 14.06 3.27
CA GLY A 39 -1.21 15.04 4.21
C GLY A 39 -0.72 14.40 5.50
N PHE A 40 -0.33 15.24 6.45
CA PHE A 40 0.15 14.85 7.76
C PHE A 40 -0.50 15.72 8.83
N LYS A 41 -0.89 15.11 9.95
CA LYS A 41 -1.53 15.85 11.05
C LYS A 41 -0.53 16.81 11.68
N ASP A 42 -0.95 18.06 11.87
CA ASP A 42 -0.14 19.13 12.47
C ASP A 42 1.22 19.37 11.77
N GLY A 43 1.36 18.95 10.51
CA GLY A 43 2.63 19.03 9.77
C GLY A 43 3.72 18.08 10.28
N ASN A 44 3.36 17.09 11.11
CA ASN A 44 4.27 16.05 11.58
C ASN A 44 4.18 14.81 10.68
N ASP A 45 5.26 14.53 9.96
CA ASP A 45 5.39 13.40 9.02
C ASP A 45 5.18 12.01 9.67
N ASP A 46 5.13 11.92 11.00
CA ASP A 46 4.84 10.68 11.73
C ASP A 46 3.35 10.30 11.75
N THR A 47 2.44 11.23 11.44
CA THR A 47 0.98 11.00 11.53
C THR A 47 0.30 11.23 10.18
N PRO A 48 0.34 10.24 9.27
CA PRO A 48 -0.24 10.34 7.94
C PRO A 48 -1.76 10.49 7.95
N LEU A 49 -2.26 11.22 6.96
CA LEU A 49 -3.66 11.37 6.63
C LEU A 49 -3.92 10.80 5.23
N TRP A 50 -5.06 10.16 5.06
CA TRP A 50 -5.44 9.50 3.81
C TRP A 50 -6.72 10.08 3.23
N GLN A 51 -6.95 9.87 1.93
CA GLN A 51 -8.22 10.20 1.30
C GLN A 51 -9.33 9.27 1.82
N ARG A 52 -10.52 9.83 2.11
CA ARG A 52 -11.70 9.06 2.52
C ARG A 52 -12.22 8.18 1.39
N ALA A 53 -12.44 6.90 1.68
CA ALA A 53 -13.10 5.96 0.78
C ALA A 53 -14.49 6.47 0.36
N GLY A 54 -14.73 6.50 -0.96
CA GLY A 54 -16.03 6.90 -1.50
C GLY A 54 -16.26 8.42 -1.60
N SER A 55 -15.30 9.25 -1.23
CA SER A 55 -15.46 10.70 -1.35
C SER A 55 -15.47 11.16 -2.81
N HIS A 56 -16.21 12.23 -3.10
CA HIS A 56 -16.28 12.86 -4.42
C HIS A 56 -15.49 14.18 -4.49
N THR A 57 -14.78 14.50 -3.42
CA THR A 57 -13.97 15.71 -3.28
C THR A 57 -12.61 15.35 -2.76
N SER A 58 -11.58 16.03 -3.26
CA SER A 58 -10.20 15.84 -2.80
C SER A 58 -9.56 17.20 -2.51
N PRO A 59 -8.87 17.37 -1.36
CA PRO A 59 -8.70 16.36 -0.31
C PRO A 59 -9.91 16.25 0.65
N ASP A 60 -10.28 15.03 1.04
CA ASP A 60 -11.20 14.72 2.15
C ASP A 60 -10.49 13.74 3.09
N CYS A 61 -9.76 14.28 4.06
CA CYS A 61 -8.80 13.53 4.86
C CYS A 61 -9.46 12.71 5.98
N VAL A 62 -8.91 11.52 6.23
CA VAL A 62 -9.22 10.65 7.38
C VAL A 62 -7.96 10.28 8.15
N GLU A 63 -8.12 10.01 9.45
CA GLU A 63 -7.05 9.65 10.37
C GLU A 63 -6.92 8.13 10.58
N THR A 64 -7.77 7.31 9.93
CA THR A 64 -7.74 5.85 10.07
C THR A 64 -7.82 5.15 8.72
N LEU A 65 -7.09 4.04 8.60
CA LEU A 65 -7.04 3.21 7.39
C LEU A 65 -8.39 2.56 7.06
N ASP A 66 -9.22 2.26 8.06
CA ASP A 66 -10.55 1.67 7.86
C ASP A 66 -11.51 2.61 7.11
N GLN A 67 -11.24 3.92 7.15
CA GLN A 67 -12.00 4.94 6.42
C GLN A 67 -11.29 5.37 5.14
N ALA A 68 -10.06 4.89 4.90
CA ALA A 68 -9.21 5.35 3.84
C ALA A 68 -9.47 4.60 2.52
N GLU A 69 -9.31 5.30 1.41
CA GLU A 69 -9.36 4.73 0.07
C GLU A 69 -8.08 3.96 -0.24
N VAL A 70 -8.22 2.72 -0.70
CA VAL A 70 -7.10 1.95 -1.25
C VAL A 70 -6.76 2.50 -2.62
N TYR A 71 -5.52 2.93 -2.79
CA TYR A 71 -5.04 3.55 -4.02
C TYR A 71 -4.52 2.51 -5.03
N LEU A 72 -3.78 1.52 -4.51
CA LEU A 72 -3.16 0.43 -5.25
C LEU A 72 -3.22 -0.83 -4.38
N SER A 73 -3.52 -1.97 -4.97
CA SER A 73 -3.44 -3.26 -4.31
C SER A 73 -2.70 -4.26 -5.17
N GLY A 74 -2.21 -5.33 -4.56
CA GLY A 74 -1.52 -6.37 -5.29
C GLY A 74 -1.02 -7.49 -4.41
N SER A 75 -0.25 -8.38 -5.01
CA SER A 75 0.41 -9.45 -4.29
C SER A 75 1.76 -9.78 -4.91
N VAL A 76 2.65 -10.29 -4.07
CA VAL A 76 3.90 -10.92 -4.50
C VAL A 76 3.92 -12.34 -3.95
N LYS A 77 4.26 -13.30 -4.81
CA LYS A 77 4.33 -14.73 -4.48
C LYS A 77 5.75 -15.11 -4.11
N TRP A 78 5.90 -16.25 -3.45
CA TRP A 78 7.17 -16.79 -2.96
C TRP A 78 8.29 -16.89 -4.02
N ASP A 79 7.95 -16.95 -5.31
CA ASP A 79 8.84 -17.04 -6.47
C ASP A 79 9.14 -15.67 -7.12
N GLY A 80 8.78 -14.57 -6.45
CA GLY A 80 8.96 -13.20 -6.97
C GLY A 80 7.96 -12.78 -8.04
N CYS A 81 7.03 -13.63 -8.46
CA CYS A 81 5.95 -13.24 -9.37
C CYS A 81 5.00 -12.27 -8.67
N SER A 82 4.61 -11.18 -9.34
CA SER A 82 3.73 -10.15 -8.74
C SER A 82 2.57 -9.76 -9.65
N ASN A 83 1.44 -9.43 -9.03
CA ASN A 83 0.25 -8.91 -9.69
C ASN A 83 -0.16 -7.61 -8.99
N TRP A 84 -0.45 -6.57 -9.76
CA TRP A 84 -0.81 -5.26 -9.24
C TRP A 84 -2.08 -4.75 -9.92
N LYS A 85 -2.94 -4.12 -9.12
CA LYS A 85 -4.15 -3.44 -9.55
C LYS A 85 -4.12 -2.01 -9.02
N PHE A 86 -4.18 -1.05 -9.92
CA PHE A 86 -4.43 0.33 -9.52
C PHE A 86 -5.94 0.49 -9.29
N ASP A 87 -6.36 0.44 -8.03
CA ASP A 87 -7.78 0.51 -7.67
C ASP A 87 -8.40 1.89 -7.96
N GLU A 88 -7.57 2.94 -7.97
CA GLU A 88 -7.96 4.26 -8.47
C GLU A 88 -8.47 4.20 -9.92
N GLN A 89 -7.97 3.28 -10.77
CA GLN A 89 -8.33 3.20 -12.19
C GLN A 89 -9.80 2.86 -12.46
N ASP A 90 -10.46 2.19 -11.53
CA ASP A 90 -11.90 1.93 -11.61
C ASP A 90 -12.72 3.21 -11.39
N ARG A 91 -12.08 4.31 -10.96
CA ARG A 91 -12.70 5.61 -10.61
C ARG A 91 -12.14 6.80 -11.41
N CYS A 92 -10.83 6.84 -11.72
CA CYS A 92 -10.19 7.83 -12.59
C CYS A 92 -8.79 7.38 -13.08
N MET A 93 -8.15 8.11 -14.00
CA MET A 93 -6.80 7.78 -14.50
C MET A 93 -5.71 7.93 -13.42
N LEU A 94 -4.59 7.19 -13.52
CA LEU A 94 -3.40 7.49 -12.72
C LEU A 94 -2.91 8.91 -12.98
N HIS A 95 -2.90 9.74 -11.93
CA HIS A 95 -2.56 11.15 -12.03
C HIS A 95 -1.30 11.49 -11.23
N ALA A 96 -0.30 12.03 -11.92
CA ALA A 96 0.90 12.57 -11.31
C ALA A 96 1.23 13.95 -11.91
N CYS A 97 1.45 14.94 -11.05
CA CYS A 97 1.82 16.30 -11.49
C CYS A 97 3.27 16.44 -11.93
N SER A 98 4.13 15.45 -11.65
CA SER A 98 5.56 15.48 -11.94
C SER A 98 6.13 14.11 -12.28
N ARG A 99 7.35 14.09 -12.82
CA ARG A 99 8.11 12.85 -13.09
C ARG A 99 8.29 12.03 -11.80
N GLU A 100 8.60 12.69 -10.69
CA GLU A 100 8.78 12.07 -9.38
C GLU A 100 7.47 11.42 -8.91
N GLY A 101 6.33 12.09 -9.17
CA GLY A 101 5.00 11.53 -8.91
C GLY A 101 4.68 10.29 -9.74
N VAL A 102 5.25 10.14 -10.94
CA VAL A 102 5.14 8.91 -11.74
C VAL A 102 6.05 7.81 -11.18
N LEU A 103 7.29 8.16 -10.82
CA LEU A 103 8.27 7.18 -10.32
C LEU A 103 7.86 6.51 -9.01
N ARG A 104 7.23 7.26 -8.09
CA ARG A 104 6.86 6.73 -6.77
C ARG A 104 5.97 5.49 -6.85
N TYR A 105 5.15 5.35 -7.90
CA TYR A 105 4.31 4.16 -8.09
C TYR A 105 5.17 2.90 -8.32
N GLY A 106 6.18 2.99 -9.18
CA GLY A 106 7.13 1.90 -9.39
C GLY A 106 7.93 1.60 -8.13
N LEU A 107 8.36 2.63 -7.42
CA LEU A 107 9.16 2.49 -6.20
C LEU A 107 8.38 1.84 -5.06
N VAL A 108 7.10 2.17 -4.86
CA VAL A 108 6.31 1.53 -3.79
C VAL A 108 6.01 0.06 -4.11
N MET A 109 5.81 -0.29 -5.38
CA MET A 109 5.67 -1.69 -5.80
C MET A 109 6.97 -2.48 -5.61
N ALA A 110 8.11 -1.88 -5.96
CA ALA A 110 9.43 -2.47 -5.71
C ALA A 110 9.70 -2.64 -4.22
N LEU A 111 9.36 -1.64 -3.40
CA LEU A 111 9.44 -1.72 -1.95
C LEU A 111 8.62 -2.90 -1.41
N CYS A 112 7.40 -3.11 -1.90
CA CYS A 112 6.60 -4.26 -1.49
C CYS A 112 7.23 -5.58 -1.92
N TRP A 113 7.81 -5.65 -3.12
CA TRP A 113 8.53 -6.82 -3.61
C TRP A 113 9.73 -7.15 -2.72
N ASP A 114 10.58 -6.16 -2.41
CA ASP A 114 11.74 -6.33 -1.53
C ASP A 114 11.31 -6.73 -0.12
N TRP A 115 10.17 -6.20 0.35
CA TRP A 115 9.65 -6.49 1.69
C TRP A 115 9.28 -7.97 1.89
N MET A 116 9.10 -8.74 0.81
CA MET A 116 8.85 -10.19 0.87
C MET A 116 9.91 -10.95 1.66
N ASP A 117 11.18 -10.58 1.51
CA ASP A 117 12.31 -11.24 2.19
C ASP A 117 12.19 -11.15 3.72
N GLU A 118 11.57 -10.07 4.22
CA GLU A 118 11.40 -9.85 5.65
C GLU A 118 10.18 -10.58 6.24
N ILE A 119 9.10 -10.74 5.46
CA ILE A 119 7.77 -11.12 6.01
C ILE A 119 7.17 -12.40 5.42
N CYS A 120 7.68 -12.92 4.30
CA CYS A 120 7.17 -14.16 3.71
C CYS A 120 8.05 -15.36 4.13
N PRO A 121 7.52 -16.33 4.90
CA PRO A 121 8.32 -17.43 5.43
C PRO A 121 8.97 -18.35 4.38
N ARG A 122 8.41 -18.40 3.18
CA ARG A 122 8.86 -19.29 2.09
C ARG A 122 9.47 -18.55 0.91
N TRP A 123 9.89 -17.31 1.12
CA TRP A 123 10.52 -16.51 0.09
C TRP A 123 11.72 -17.22 -0.56
N CYS A 124 11.67 -17.37 -1.88
CA CYS A 124 12.67 -18.04 -2.70
C CYS A 124 12.53 -17.55 -4.17
N PRO A 125 12.95 -16.32 -4.46
CA PRO A 125 12.82 -15.70 -5.78
C PRO A 125 13.78 -16.26 -6.82
#